data_AF-A0A268U092-F1
#
_entry.id   AF-A0A268U092-F1
#
_cell.length_a   1.000
_cell.length_b   1.000
_cell.length_c   1.000
_cell.angle_alpha   90.00
_cell.angle_beta   90.00
_cell.angle_gamma   90.00
#
_symmetry.space_group_name_H-M   'P 1'
#
loop_
_entity.id
_entity.type
_entity.pdbx_description
1 polymer ?
#
loop_
_entity_poly.entity_id
_entity_poly.type
_entity_poly.pdbx_seq_one_letter_code
_entity_poly.pdbx_strand_id
1 'polypeptide(L)' 'MKKSELTIKLNHIGISKKEFSELADISYNTVNNWNDRDKPVPTWVASWLENYQKAKCYDELKKKVYEIEKMSL' A
#
# COMPACT_ATOMS: atom_id res chain seq x y z
N MET A 1 -9.61 9.87 2.72
CA MET A 1 -10.35 8.64 2.38
C MET A 1 -11.07 8.14 3.62
N LYS A 2 -12.20 7.47 3.46
CA LYS A 2 -12.89 6.80 4.57
C LYS A 2 -12.14 5.54 5.01
N LYS A 3 -12.37 5.06 6.23
CA LYS A 3 -11.78 3.79 6.74
C LYS A 3 -12.12 2.58 5.85
N SER A 4 -13.35 2.55 5.33
CA SER A 4 -13.81 1.50 4.41
C SER A 4 -13.01 1.49 3.11
N GLU A 5 -12.79 2.68 2.53
CA GLU A 5 -11.99 2.87 1.31
C GLU A 5 -10.54 2.43 1.50
N LEU A 6 -9.95 2.71 2.66
CA LEU A 6 -8.61 2.21 3.01
C LEU A 6 -8.57 0.67 2.96
N THR A 7 -9.55 0.01 3.58
CA THR A 7 -9.60 -1.46 3.63
C THR A 7 -9.75 -2.06 2.22
N ILE A 8 -10.58 -1.45 1.37
CA ILE A 8 -10.74 -1.87 -0.03
C ILE A 8 -9.43 -1.71 -0.82
N LYS A 9 -8.74 -0.57 -0.68
CA LYS A 9 -7.48 -0.30 -1.38
C LYS A 9 -6.36 -1.26 -0.95
N LEU A 10 -6.22 -1.53 0.34
CA LEU A 10 -5.25 -2.48 0.86
C LEU A 10 -5.48 -3.89 0.28
N ASN A 11 -6.74 -4.36 0.27
CA ASN A 11 -7.11 -5.64 -0.33
C ASN A 11 -6.81 -5.68 -1.84
N HIS A 12 -7.09 -4.61 -2.58
CA HIS A 12 -6.81 -4.52 -4.01
C HIS A 12 -5.30 -4.58 -4.32
N ILE A 13 -4.48 -3.94 -3.50
CA ILE A 13 -3.01 -3.96 -3.61
C ILE A 13 -2.43 -5.31 -3.14
N GLY A 14 -3.22 -6.08 -2.38
CA GLY A 14 -2.85 -7.39 -1.85
C GLY A 14 -1.98 -7.30 -0.60
N ILE A 15 -2.21 -6.30 0.25
CA ILE A 15 -1.54 -6.18 1.56
C ILE A 15 -2.57 -6.00 2.67
N SER A 16 -2.25 -6.49 3.86
CA SER A 16 -3.04 -6.36 5.08
C SER A 16 -2.79 -5.02 5.78
N LYS A 17 -3.64 -4.66 6.74
CA LYS A 17 -3.41 -3.49 7.62
C LYS A 17 -2.14 -3.63 8.47
N LYS A 18 -1.74 -4.86 8.80
CA LYS A 18 -0.51 -5.13 9.56
C LYS A 18 0.72 -4.86 8.70
N GLU A 19 0.76 -5.42 7.49
CA GLU A 19 1.84 -5.15 6.53
C GLU A 19 1.93 -3.66 6.20
N PHE A 20 0.80 -3.00 5.97
CA PHE A 20 0.79 -1.54 5.79
C PHE A 20 1.36 -0.80 7.00
N SER A 21 1.03 -1.21 8.23
CA SER A 21 1.54 -0.58 9.44
C SER A 21 3.06 -0.72 9.57
N GLU A 22 3.61 -1.88 9.17
CA GLU A 22 5.05 -2.14 9.16
C GLU A 22 5.75 -1.31 8.06
N LEU A 23 5.19 -1.26 6.85
CA LEU A 23 5.74 -0.51 5.71
C LEU A 23 5.69 1.02 5.90
N ALA A 24 4.66 1.52 6.59
CA ALA A 24 4.48 2.94 6.87
C ALA A 24 5.15 3.40 8.17
N ASP A 25 5.78 2.47 8.92
CA ASP A 25 6.37 2.70 10.24
C ASP A 25 5.37 3.35 11.23
N ILE A 26 4.19 2.76 11.32
CA ILE A 26 3.11 3.18 12.21
C ILE A 26 2.65 1.98 13.02
N SER A 27 2.33 2.17 14.30
CA SER A 27 1.82 1.05 15.09
C SER A 27 0.53 0.47 14.47
N TYR A 28 0.44 -0.86 14.42
CA TYR A 28 -0.78 -1.54 13.95
C TYR A 28 -2.04 -1.03 14.69
N ASN A 29 -1.92 -0.77 16.00
CA ASN A 29 -3.02 -0.24 16.81
C ASN A 29 -3.48 1.14 16.31
N THR A 30 -2.56 2.02 15.92
CA THR A 30 -2.89 3.33 15.31
C THR A 30 -3.69 3.14 14.02
N VAL A 31 -3.21 2.31 13.09
CA VAL A 31 -3.89 2.03 11.81
C VAL A 31 -5.27 1.41 12.05
N ASN A 32 -5.37 0.48 13.00
CA ASN A 32 -6.63 -0.21 13.30
C ASN A 32 -7.68 0.73 13.92
N ASN A 33 -7.23 1.72 14.71
CA ASN A 33 -8.09 2.68 15.41
C ASN A 33 -8.52 3.88 14.55
N TRP A 34 -7.99 4.04 13.33
CA TRP A 34 -8.51 5.04 12.40
C TRP A 34 -10.01 4.84 12.14
N ASN A 35 -10.77 5.91 12.03
CA ASN A 35 -12.20 5.95 11.85
C ASN A 35 -12.67 7.30 11.29
N ASP A 36 -13.89 7.38 10.77
CA ASP A 36 -14.38 8.57 10.07
C ASP A 36 -14.90 9.70 10.98
N ARG A 37 -14.71 9.61 12.31
CA ARG A 37 -15.18 10.58 13.31
C ARG A 37 -14.03 11.40 13.90
N ASP A 38 -13.25 10.80 14.80
CA ASP A 38 -12.25 11.48 15.62
C ASP A 38 -10.81 11.15 15.21
N LYS A 39 -10.59 10.03 14.50
CA LYS A 39 -9.26 9.59 14.06
C LYS A 39 -9.27 9.26 12.56
N PRO A 40 -9.54 10.25 11.68
CA PRO A 40 -9.61 10.00 10.24
C PRO A 40 -8.30 9.40 9.72
N VAL A 41 -8.42 8.65 8.63
CA VAL A 41 -7.24 8.18 7.88
C VAL A 41 -6.45 9.42 7.43
N PRO A 42 -5.15 9.53 7.78
CA PRO A 42 -4.33 10.66 7.38
C PRO A 42 -4.31 10.84 5.85
N THR A 43 -4.32 12.09 5.39
CA THR A 43 -4.44 12.42 3.96
C THR A 43 -3.31 11.84 3.11
N TRP A 44 -2.09 11.75 3.66
CA TRP A 44 -0.92 11.20 2.98
C TRP A 44 -1.03 9.69 2.70
N VAL A 45 -1.91 8.95 3.39
CA VAL A 45 -2.09 7.51 3.16
C VAL A 45 -2.55 7.26 1.73
N ALA A 46 -3.32 8.18 1.14
CA ALA A 46 -3.77 8.07 -0.24
C ALA A 46 -2.60 8.05 -1.24
N SER A 47 -1.70 9.03 -1.16
CA SER A 47 -0.55 9.12 -2.06
C SER A 47 0.47 8.01 -1.79
N TRP A 48 0.63 7.59 -0.53
CA TRP A 48 1.49 6.45 -0.19
C TRP A 48 1.00 5.17 -0.87
N LEU A 49 -0.30 4.85 -0.78
CA LEU A 49 -0.86 3.64 -1.41
C LEU A 49 -0.76 3.68 -2.93
N GLU A 50 -1.00 4.85 -3.54
CA GLU A 50 -0.86 5.03 -4.98
C GLU A 50 0.58 4.80 -5.45
N ASN A 51 1.57 5.36 -4.74
CA ASN A 51 2.97 5.19 -5.08
C ASN A 51 3.45 3.76 -4.83
N TYR A 52 3.01 3.12 -3.75
CA TYR A 52 3.31 1.72 -3.47
C TYR A 52 2.77 0.81 -4.58
N GLN A 53 1.54 1.02 -5.03
CA GLN A 53 0.96 0.26 -6.13
C GLN A 53 1.73 0.46 -7.44
N LYS A 54 2.13 1.69 -7.76
CA LYS A 54 2.96 1.99 -8.94
C LYS A 54 4.32 1.31 -8.88
N ALA A 55 4.99 1.36 -7.71
CA ALA A 55 6.28 0.71 -7.50
C ALA A 55 6.17 -0.81 -7.68
N LYS A 56 5.17 -1.45 -7.06
CA LYS A 56 4.92 -2.89 -7.21
C LYS A 56 4.69 -3.29 -8.67
N CYS A 57 3.85 -2.54 -9.40
CA CYS A 57 3.61 -2.76 -10.82
C CYS A 57 4.90 -2.60 -11.65
N TYR A 58 5.69 -1.58 -11.36
CA TYR A 58 6.98 -1.37 -12.02
C TYR A 58 7.94 -2.54 -11.78
N ASP A 59 8.08 -3.02 -10.54
CA ASP A 59 8.96 -4.14 -10.22
C ASP A 59 8.54 -5.43 -10.93
N GLU A 60 7.23 -5.69 -11.01
CA GLU A 60 6.67 -6.83 -11.76
C GLU A 60 6.96 -6.71 -13.27
N LEU A 61 6.74 -5.54 -13.86
CA LEU A 61 7.03 -5.27 -15.28
C LEU A 61 8.53 -5.36 -15.57
N LYS A 62 9.37 -4.73 -14.74
CA LYS A 62 10.83 -4.75 -14.86
C LYS A 62 11.36 -6.19 -14.85
N LYS A 63 10.87 -7.01 -13.93
CA LYS A 63 11.21 -8.44 -13.86
C LYS A 63 10.84 -9.16 -15.16
N LYS A 64 9.62 -8.94 -15.67
CA LYS A 64 9.17 -9.56 -16.94
C LYS A 64 10.00 -9.14 -18.13
N VAL A 65 10.36 -7.86 -18.23
CA VAL A 65 11.24 -7.36 -19.29
C VAL A 65 12.62 -8.02 -19.19
N TYR A 66 13.22 -8.07 -18.00
CA TYR A 66 14.55 -8.68 -17.83
C TYR A 66 14.54 -10.18 -18.15
N GLU A 67 13.47 -10.89 -17.82
CA GLU A 67 13.27 -12.30 -18.23
C GLU A 67 13.25 -12.46 -19.77
N ILE A 68 12.55 -11.56 -20.49
CA ILE A 68 12.44 -11.60 -21.96
C ILE A 68 13.78 -11.24 -22.63
N GLU A 69 14.41 -10.17 -22.17
CA GLU A 69 15.67 -9.64 -22.71
C GLU A 69 16.89 -10.46 -22.25
N LYS A 70 16.70 -11.46 -21.38
CA LYS A 70 17.76 -12.29 -20.78
C LYS A 70 18.83 -11.45 -20.07
N MET A 71 18.41 -10.34 -19.46
CA MET A 71 19.28 -9.46 -18.67
C MET A 71 19.45 -10.05 -17.27
N SER A 72 20.68 -10.09 -16.73
CA SER A 72 20.91 -10.43 -15.33
C SER A 72 20.48 -9.27 -14.44
N LEU A 73 19.69 -9.55 -13.40
CA LEU A 73 19.34 -8.62 -12.31
C LEU A 73 20.57 -8.18 -11.51
#